data_AF-A0A0J7JXN3-F1
#
_entry.id   AF-A0A0J7JXN3-F1
#
_cell.length_a   1.000
_cell.length_b   1.000
_cell.length_c   1.000
_cell.angle_alpha   90.00
_cell.angle_beta   90.00
_cell.angle_gamma   90.00
#
_symmetry.space_group_name_H-M   'P 1'
#
loop_
_entity.id
_entity.type
_entity.pdbx_description
1 polymer ?
#
loop_
_entity_poly.entity_id
_entity_poly.type
_entity_poly.pdbx_seq_one_letter_code
_entity_poly.pdbx_strand_id
1 'polypeptide(L)'
;MCAIGTIPNLRGPSESKRRLYLNALLSVILYEAPVWSDEFSSARQKIRMQLMSLQRSMAIRVIAAYRTVSLDAAILLARMPPLHIIAAKQKRIYAGIRELLNEGTWTRKKAKEVHDKEQEAMMNQWERNIVDPKLWGKRKREAIHPNLLEWATRKHGRMTYRTTQLLTGHGSFGSYLYRIEKRESSACWFCEEEIDNADHTIGVCREWTEERDALKEKIGPDLSLPALIASILESSET
;
A
#
# COMPACT_ATOMS: atom_id res chain seq x y z
N MET A 1 7.41 -22.05 8.13
CA MET A 1 6.51 -21.75 6.98
C MET A 1 5.61 -20.58 7.37
N CYS A 2 5.74 -19.44 6.69
CA CYS A 2 5.01 -18.23 7.07
C CYS A 2 3.56 -18.29 6.54
N ALA A 3 2.57 -18.22 7.44
CA ALA A 3 1.13 -18.32 7.15
C ALA A 3 0.61 -17.32 6.08
N ILE A 4 1.40 -16.31 5.71
CA ILE A 4 1.06 -15.29 4.72
C ILE A 4 1.08 -15.84 3.27
N GLY A 5 1.82 -16.92 2.99
CA GLY A 5 1.91 -17.50 1.65
C GLY A 5 0.63 -18.15 1.13
N THR A 6 -0.26 -18.57 2.03
CA THR A 6 -1.45 -19.38 1.72
C THR A 6 -2.77 -18.60 1.80
N ILE A 7 -2.74 -17.30 2.12
CA ILE A 7 -3.97 -16.51 2.28
C ILE A 7 -4.59 -16.22 0.91
N PRO A 8 -5.78 -16.74 0.57
CA PRO A 8 -6.39 -16.55 -0.73
C PRO A 8 -6.82 -15.09 -0.90
N ASN A 9 -6.69 -14.53 -2.11
CA ASN A 9 -7.07 -13.14 -2.37
C ASN A 9 -8.59 -12.94 -2.34
N LEU A 10 -9.34 -13.88 -2.93
CA LEU A 10 -10.80 -13.90 -2.97
C LEU A 10 -11.33 -14.81 -1.85
N ARG A 11 -12.43 -14.41 -1.19
CA ARG A 11 -13.04 -15.14 -0.06
C ARG A 11 -12.09 -15.44 1.12
N GLY A 12 -10.97 -14.71 1.20
CA GLY A 12 -10.02 -14.79 2.30
C GLY A 12 -10.35 -13.81 3.43
N PRO A 13 -9.46 -13.73 4.44
CA PRO A 13 -9.55 -12.76 5.52
C PRO A 13 -9.63 -11.32 5.01
N SER A 14 -10.28 -10.44 5.78
CA SER A 14 -10.33 -9.00 5.52
C SER A 14 -8.96 -8.33 5.62
N GLU A 15 -8.84 -7.10 5.10
CA GLU A 15 -7.62 -6.28 5.23
C GLU A 15 -7.18 -6.17 6.69
N SER A 16 -8.10 -5.95 7.63
CA SER A 16 -7.80 -5.82 9.07
C SER A 16 -7.14 -7.08 9.64
N LYS A 17 -7.62 -8.28 9.28
CA LYS A 17 -7.02 -9.55 9.70
C LYS A 17 -5.64 -9.74 9.08
N ARG A 18 -5.45 -9.36 7.80
CA ARG A 18 -4.15 -9.42 7.12
C ARG A 18 -3.13 -8.46 7.73
N ARG A 19 -3.58 -7.25 8.12
CA ARG A 19 -2.76 -6.26 8.84
C ARG A 19 -2.28 -6.78 10.18
N LEU A 20 -3.10 -7.54 10.90
CA LEU A 20 -2.67 -8.16 12.16
C LEU A 20 -1.45 -9.08 11.94
N TYR A 21 -1.51 -9.96 10.94
CA TYR A 21 -0.37 -10.82 10.58
C TYR A 21 0.85 -10.02 10.12
N LEU A 22 0.63 -8.97 9.32
CA LEU A 22 1.69 -8.06 8.91
C LEU A 22 2.39 -7.46 10.15
N ASN A 23 1.65 -6.92 11.10
CA ASN A 23 2.21 -6.27 12.28
C ASN A 23 3.06 -7.24 13.11
N ALA A 24 2.62 -8.50 13.23
CA ALA A 24 3.40 -9.55 13.89
C ALA A 24 4.71 -9.88 13.14
N LEU A 25 4.70 -9.88 11.81
CA LEU A 25 5.94 -10.06 11.04
C LEU A 25 6.87 -8.86 11.14
N LEU A 26 6.32 -7.64 11.04
CA LEU A 26 7.10 -6.42 11.16
C LEU A 26 7.76 -6.33 12.54
N SER A 27 7.09 -6.73 13.62
CA SER A 27 7.72 -6.73 14.95
C SER A 27 8.93 -7.68 15.04
N VAL A 28 8.88 -8.82 14.35
CA VAL A 28 10.02 -9.77 14.28
C VAL A 28 11.14 -9.20 13.41
N ILE A 29 10.83 -8.70 12.22
CA ILE A 29 11.83 -8.15 11.27
C ILE A 29 12.55 -6.94 11.86
N LEU A 30 11.80 -6.08 12.56
CA LEU A 30 12.29 -4.81 13.08
C LEU A 30 12.85 -4.92 14.50
N TYR A 31 12.82 -6.10 15.13
CA TYR A 31 13.31 -6.29 16.50
C TYR A 31 14.74 -5.79 16.67
N GLU A 32 15.62 -6.13 15.72
CA GLU A 32 17.03 -5.71 15.72
C GLU A 32 17.31 -4.54 14.77
N ALA A 33 16.28 -3.78 14.36
CA ALA A 33 16.46 -2.62 13.48
C ALA A 33 17.57 -1.64 13.93
N PRO A 34 17.78 -1.36 15.24
CA PRO A 34 18.88 -0.50 15.69
C PRO A 34 20.27 -0.99 15.28
N VAL A 35 20.45 -2.30 15.08
CA VAL A 35 21.73 -2.94 14.74
C VAL A 35 22.02 -2.92 13.24
N TRP A 36 20.99 -2.98 12.39
CA TRP A 36 21.18 -3.16 10.94
C TRP A 36 20.67 -2.01 10.07
N SER A 37 19.94 -1.03 10.61
CA SER A 37 19.25 -0.03 9.77
C SER A 37 20.18 0.84 8.93
N ASP A 38 21.39 1.14 9.43
CA ASP A 38 22.33 2.03 8.75
C ASP A 38 23.09 1.28 7.66
N GLU A 39 23.42 0.03 7.96
CA GLU A 39 24.05 -0.95 7.09
C GLU A 39 23.14 -1.33 5.92
N PHE A 40 21.83 -1.09 6.03
CA PHE A 40 20.89 -1.38 4.94
C PHE A 40 21.26 -0.66 3.63
N SER A 41 21.71 0.60 3.73
CA SER A 41 22.06 1.39 2.54
C SER A 41 23.32 0.88 1.86
N SER A 42 24.29 0.40 2.64
CA SER A 42 25.57 -0.17 2.18
C SER A 42 25.50 -1.69 1.95
N ALA A 43 24.40 -2.33 2.31
CA ALA A 43 24.21 -3.77 2.13
C ALA A 43 24.27 -4.17 0.65
N ARG A 44 24.77 -5.38 0.41
CA ARG A 44 24.80 -5.98 -0.93
C ARG A 44 23.42 -5.92 -1.56
N GLN A 45 23.37 -5.58 -2.85
CA GLN A 45 22.12 -5.44 -3.61
C GLN A 45 21.18 -6.65 -3.45
N LYS A 46 21.73 -7.87 -3.39
CA LYS A 46 20.97 -9.11 -3.17
C LYS A 46 20.14 -9.08 -1.88
N ILE A 47 20.72 -8.61 -0.77
CA ILE A 47 20.05 -8.55 0.55
C ILE A 47 18.94 -7.50 0.50
N ARG A 48 19.23 -6.32 -0.07
CA ARG A 48 18.22 -5.25 -0.26
C ARG A 48 17.03 -5.75 -1.07
N MET A 49 17.29 -6.48 -2.17
CA MET A 49 16.25 -7.07 -3.00
C MET A 49 15.44 -8.14 -2.29
N GLN A 50 16.05 -8.97 -1.42
CA GLN A 50 15.32 -9.95 -0.61
C GLN A 50 14.36 -9.27 0.36
N LEU A 51 14.80 -8.22 1.05
CA LEU A 51 13.95 -7.45 1.96
C LEU A 51 12.83 -6.70 1.23
N MET A 52 13.13 -6.10 0.08
CA MET A 52 12.13 -5.50 -0.81
C MET A 52 11.11 -6.53 -1.30
N SER A 53 11.55 -7.73 -1.66
CA SER A 53 10.67 -8.83 -2.07
C SER A 53 9.76 -9.30 -0.93
N LEU A 54 10.30 -9.38 0.28
CA LEU A 54 9.53 -9.70 1.49
C LEU A 54 8.48 -8.62 1.77
N GLN A 55 8.88 -7.35 1.75
CA GLN A 55 7.97 -6.23 1.95
C GLN A 55 6.84 -6.23 0.91
N ARG A 56 7.19 -6.39 -0.37
CA ARG A 56 6.22 -6.51 -1.46
C ARG A 56 5.25 -7.65 -1.22
N SER A 57 5.74 -8.83 -0.84
CA SER A 57 4.92 -10.00 -0.57
C SER A 57 3.92 -9.75 0.55
N MET A 58 4.35 -9.10 1.63
CA MET A 58 3.46 -8.73 2.73
C MET A 58 2.41 -7.69 2.30
N ALA A 59 2.83 -6.63 1.60
CA ALA A 59 1.95 -5.57 1.13
C ALA A 59 0.90 -6.10 0.14
N ILE A 60 1.29 -6.90 -0.83
CA ILE A 60 0.38 -7.56 -1.79
C ILE A 60 -0.68 -8.37 -1.06
N ARG A 61 -0.29 -9.09 0.00
CA ARG A 61 -1.21 -9.92 0.77
C ARG A 61 -2.19 -9.07 1.55
N VAL A 62 -1.76 -7.96 2.15
CA VAL A 62 -2.65 -7.02 2.87
C VAL A 62 -3.75 -6.50 1.96
N ILE A 63 -3.41 -6.08 0.74
CA ILE A 63 -4.37 -5.50 -0.21
C ILE A 63 -5.03 -6.55 -1.11
N ALA A 64 -4.76 -7.85 -0.94
CA ALA A 64 -5.21 -8.91 -1.83
C ALA A 64 -4.87 -8.66 -3.33
N ALA A 65 -3.70 -8.08 -3.61
CA ALA A 65 -3.25 -7.76 -4.97
C ALA A 65 -2.76 -8.99 -5.75
N TYR A 66 -2.65 -8.81 -7.07
CA TYR A 66 -1.93 -9.73 -7.94
C TYR A 66 -0.41 -9.68 -7.66
N ARG A 67 0.27 -10.82 -7.82
CA ARG A 67 1.73 -10.96 -7.59
C ARG A 67 2.61 -10.07 -8.47
N THR A 68 2.06 -9.52 -9.55
CA THR A 68 2.72 -8.67 -10.55
C THR A 68 2.71 -7.19 -10.18
N VAL A 69 1.89 -6.76 -9.20
CA VAL A 69 1.89 -5.38 -8.71
C VAL A 69 3.29 -5.01 -8.19
N SER A 70 3.81 -3.86 -8.61
CA SER A 70 5.14 -3.35 -8.20
C SER A 70 5.21 -3.13 -6.69
N LEU A 71 6.41 -3.18 -6.10
CA LEU A 71 6.63 -2.87 -4.69
C LEU A 71 6.01 -1.52 -4.29
N ASP A 72 6.33 -0.45 -5.03
CA ASP A 72 5.97 0.93 -4.67
C ASP A 72 4.45 1.13 -4.61
N ALA A 73 3.73 0.63 -5.63
CA ALA A 73 2.26 0.64 -5.62
C ALA A 73 1.68 -0.26 -4.51
N ALA A 74 2.28 -1.43 -4.25
CA ALA A 74 1.79 -2.35 -3.22
C ALA A 74 1.91 -1.75 -1.82
N ILE A 75 3.07 -1.19 -1.46
CA ILE A 75 3.29 -0.60 -0.13
C ILE A 75 2.44 0.65 0.07
N LEU A 76 2.27 1.46 -0.98
CA LEU A 76 1.42 2.65 -0.96
C LEU A 76 -0.05 2.31 -0.69
N LEU A 77 -0.62 1.37 -1.46
CA LEU A 77 -2.00 0.93 -1.26
C LEU A 77 -2.17 0.16 0.06
N ALA A 78 -1.12 -0.56 0.50
CA ALA A 78 -1.09 -1.23 1.80
C ALA A 78 -0.86 -0.27 2.97
N ARG A 79 -0.78 1.05 2.75
CA ARG A 79 -0.55 2.06 3.79
C ARG A 79 0.68 1.71 4.65
N MET A 80 1.75 1.31 3.97
CA MET A 80 3.00 0.86 4.57
C MET A 80 4.15 1.68 4.03
N PRO A 81 4.90 2.41 4.88
CA PRO A 81 6.13 3.08 4.44
C PRO A 81 7.18 2.06 3.96
N PRO A 82 8.12 2.45 3.08
CA PRO A 82 9.28 1.63 2.74
C PRO A 82 9.99 1.07 3.99
N LEU A 83 10.37 -0.22 3.97
CA LEU A 83 10.84 -0.93 5.17
C LEU A 83 12.06 -0.27 5.81
N HIS A 84 12.98 0.26 4.99
CA HIS A 84 14.16 0.98 5.46
C HIS A 84 13.82 2.28 6.22
N ILE A 85 12.73 2.96 5.83
CA ILE A 85 12.22 4.14 6.56
C ILE A 85 11.63 3.72 7.91
N ILE A 86 10.89 2.60 7.95
CA ILE A 86 10.36 2.03 9.20
C ILE A 86 11.51 1.60 10.12
N ALA A 87 12.55 0.96 9.59
CA ALA A 87 13.72 0.51 10.37
C ALA A 87 14.50 1.70 10.95
N ALA A 88 14.74 2.73 10.16
CA ALA A 88 15.39 3.96 10.62
C ALA A 88 14.58 4.63 11.75
N LYS A 89 13.25 4.66 11.65
CA LYS A 89 12.38 5.12 12.75
C LYS A 89 12.59 4.28 14.02
N GLN A 90 12.59 2.95 13.91
CA GLN A 90 12.76 2.07 15.08
C GLN A 90 14.11 2.26 15.77
N LYS A 91 15.18 2.46 14.99
CA LYS A 91 16.49 2.83 15.53
C LYS A 91 16.46 4.14 16.31
N ARG A 92 15.85 5.19 15.76
CA ARG A 92 15.76 6.51 16.42
C ARG A 92 14.93 6.45 17.71
N ILE A 93 13.83 5.69 17.72
CA ILE A 93 13.06 5.42 18.94
C ILE A 93 13.94 4.72 19.98
N TYR A 94 14.64 3.65 19.60
CA TYR A 94 15.52 2.93 20.51
C TYR A 94 16.58 3.86 21.14
N ALA A 95 17.24 4.67 20.32
CA ALA A 95 18.24 5.63 20.79
C ALA A 95 17.65 6.65 21.77
N GLY A 96 16.51 7.27 21.43
CA GLY A 96 15.85 8.25 22.30
C GLY A 96 15.36 7.64 23.61
N ILE A 97 14.83 6.41 23.59
CA ILE A 97 14.46 5.70 24.83
C ILE A 97 15.70 5.38 25.66
N ARG A 98 16.82 4.99 25.02
CA ARG A 98 18.08 4.70 25.73
C ARG A 98 18.66 5.94 26.40
N GLU A 99 18.60 7.09 25.75
CA GLU A 99 18.99 8.39 26.30
C GLU A 99 18.17 8.73 27.56
N LEU A 100 16.84 8.65 27.48
CA LEU A 100 15.96 8.87 28.63
C LEU A 100 16.27 7.95 29.82
N LEU A 101 16.62 6.69 29.54
CA LEU A 101 17.00 5.73 30.58
C LEU A 101 18.35 6.07 31.20
N ASN A 102 19.34 6.44 30.39
CA ASN A 102 20.68 6.81 30.87
C ASN A 102 20.66 8.08 31.73
N GLU A 103 19.79 9.04 31.40
CA GLU A 103 19.59 10.26 32.19
C GLU A 103 18.71 10.04 33.43
N GLY A 104 18.10 8.86 33.59
CA GLY A 104 17.15 8.59 34.66
C GLY A 104 15.83 9.38 34.55
N THR A 105 15.53 9.98 33.39
CA THR A 105 14.35 10.82 33.20
C THR A 105 13.19 10.11 32.51
N TRP A 106 13.31 8.80 32.28
CA TRP A 106 12.30 8.00 31.59
C TRP A 106 10.93 8.08 32.26
N THR A 107 9.90 8.40 31.46
CA THR A 107 8.49 8.29 31.83
C THR A 107 7.69 7.80 30.64
N ARG A 108 6.49 7.24 30.88
CA ARG A 108 5.56 6.86 29.81
C ARG A 108 5.22 8.05 28.89
N LYS A 109 5.13 9.26 29.46
CA LYS A 109 4.85 10.50 28.71
C LYS A 109 6.01 10.84 27.76
N LYS A 110 7.25 10.90 28.26
CA LYS A 110 8.43 11.19 27.44
C LYS A 110 8.69 10.11 26.39
N ALA A 111 8.48 8.85 26.72
CA ALA A 111 8.57 7.75 25.75
C ALA A 111 7.54 7.90 24.61
N LYS A 112 6.32 8.34 24.93
CA LYS A 112 5.29 8.66 23.93
C LYS A 112 5.69 9.85 23.07
N GLU A 113 6.24 10.92 23.66
CA GLU A 113 6.73 12.09 22.92
C GLU A 113 7.82 11.72 21.91
N VAL A 114 8.78 10.87 22.30
CA VAL A 114 9.77 10.30 21.37
C VAL A 114 9.07 9.55 20.24
N HIS A 115 8.13 8.67 20.57
CA HIS A 115 7.46 7.86 19.56
C HIS A 115 6.61 8.69 18.58
N ASP A 116 5.93 9.73 19.07
CA ASP A 116 5.11 10.64 18.25
C ASP A 116 6.00 11.49 17.33
N LYS A 117 7.09 12.06 17.86
CA LYS A 117 8.10 12.80 17.07
C LYS A 117 8.68 11.93 15.95
N GLU A 118 9.06 10.69 16.28
CA GLU A 118 9.65 9.79 15.29
C GLU A 118 8.63 9.25 14.28
N GLN A 119 7.35 9.17 14.67
CA GLN A 119 6.25 8.88 13.74
C GLN A 119 6.06 10.02 12.73
N GLU A 120 6.08 11.28 13.17
CA GLU A 120 6.00 12.45 12.29
C GLU A 120 7.19 12.51 11.33
N ALA A 121 8.42 12.34 11.83
CA ALA A 121 9.64 12.32 11.02
C ALA A 121 9.60 11.22 9.95
N MET A 122 9.05 10.04 10.28
CA MET A 122 8.85 8.94 9.34
C MET A 122 7.86 9.30 8.22
N MET A 123 6.74 9.95 8.55
CA MET A 123 5.76 10.39 7.56
C MET A 123 6.37 11.43 6.60
N ASN A 124 7.09 12.42 7.13
CA ASN A 124 7.78 13.43 6.32
C ASN A 124 8.88 12.82 5.42
N GLN A 125 9.53 11.74 5.87
CA GLN A 125 10.49 11.00 5.04
C GLN A 125 9.78 10.19 3.94
N TRP A 126 8.63 9.59 4.25
CA TRP A 126 7.85 8.83 3.28
C TRP A 126 7.28 9.73 2.18
N GLU A 127 6.75 10.90 2.55
CA GLU A 127 6.26 11.91 1.61
C GLU A 127 7.36 12.37 0.65
N ARG A 128 8.57 12.66 1.16
CA ARG A 128 9.72 12.98 0.29
C ARG A 128 10.15 11.81 -0.60
N ASN A 129 9.98 10.57 -0.15
CA ASN A 129 10.34 9.40 -0.93
C ASN A 129 9.35 9.15 -2.08
N ILE A 130 8.05 9.38 -1.87
CA ILE A 130 7.01 9.00 -2.84
C ILE A 130 7.08 9.81 -4.13
N VAL A 131 7.76 10.94 -4.17
CA VAL A 131 7.92 11.77 -5.38
C VAL A 131 9.11 11.35 -6.26
N ASP A 132 9.94 10.40 -5.83
CA ASP A 132 11.11 9.97 -6.61
C ASP A 132 10.68 9.44 -8.00
N PRO A 133 11.17 10.01 -9.11
CA PRO A 133 10.79 9.62 -10.46
C PRO A 133 11.20 8.19 -10.80
N LYS A 134 12.18 7.60 -10.08
CA LYS A 134 12.64 6.22 -10.29
C LYS A 134 11.68 5.16 -9.75
N LEU A 135 10.73 5.56 -8.90
CA LEU A 135 9.74 4.64 -8.35
C LEU A 135 8.66 4.28 -9.39
N TRP A 136 8.15 3.07 -9.30
CA TRP A 136 7.09 2.58 -10.16
C TRP A 136 5.73 3.15 -9.74
N GLY A 137 4.72 2.97 -10.60
CA GLY A 137 3.33 3.32 -10.25
C GLY A 137 3.07 4.82 -10.15
N LYS A 138 3.76 5.65 -10.94
CA LYS A 138 3.63 7.13 -10.99
C LYS A 138 2.20 7.64 -10.81
N ARG A 139 1.26 7.16 -11.64
CA ARG A 139 -0.17 7.55 -11.56
C ARG A 139 -0.81 7.35 -10.18
N LYS A 140 -0.46 6.26 -9.48
CA LYS A 140 -1.01 5.95 -8.14
C LYS A 140 -0.34 6.82 -7.08
N ARG A 141 0.97 7.05 -7.21
CA ARG A 141 1.74 7.95 -6.36
C ARG A 141 1.20 9.37 -6.44
N GLU A 142 1.01 9.89 -7.65
CA GLU A 142 0.46 11.23 -7.89
C GLU A 142 -0.97 11.39 -7.36
N ALA A 143 -1.82 10.37 -7.48
CA ALA A 143 -3.18 10.42 -6.96
C ALA A 143 -3.27 10.41 -5.43
N ILE A 144 -2.34 9.72 -4.74
CA ILE A 144 -2.36 9.57 -3.27
C ILE A 144 -1.49 10.63 -2.57
N HIS A 145 -0.42 11.09 -3.20
CA HIS A 145 0.55 12.02 -2.61
C HIS A 145 -0.09 13.25 -1.94
N PRO A 146 -1.06 13.97 -2.57
CA PRO A 146 -1.69 15.14 -1.95
C PRO A 146 -2.33 14.87 -0.59
N ASN A 147 -2.81 13.64 -0.36
CA ASN A 147 -3.52 13.23 0.84
C ASN A 147 -2.82 12.04 1.53
N LEU A 148 -1.48 11.94 1.43
CA LEU A 148 -0.75 10.76 1.90
C LEU A 148 -0.97 10.46 3.39
N LEU A 149 -0.98 11.49 4.23
CA LEU A 149 -1.19 11.34 5.68
C LEU A 149 -2.59 10.79 5.98
N GLU A 150 -3.61 11.37 5.36
CA GLU A 150 -5.00 10.93 5.52
C GLU A 150 -5.17 9.50 4.99
N TRP A 151 -4.63 9.21 3.80
CA TRP A 151 -4.61 7.86 3.23
C TRP A 151 -3.94 6.85 4.13
N ALA A 152 -2.80 7.19 4.74
CA ALA A 152 -2.07 6.30 5.64
C ALA A 152 -2.82 6.03 6.95
N THR A 153 -3.56 7.02 7.46
CA THR A 153 -4.16 7.00 8.80
C THR A 153 -5.66 6.69 8.83
N ARG A 154 -6.33 6.66 7.66
CA ARG A 154 -7.77 6.37 7.54
C ARG A 154 -8.21 5.10 8.26
N LYS A 155 -9.40 5.12 8.85
CA LYS A 155 -9.98 3.99 9.60
C LYS A 155 -11.00 3.17 8.79
N HIS A 156 -11.49 3.73 7.69
CA HIS A 156 -12.47 3.14 6.77
C HIS A 156 -11.83 2.89 5.38
N GLY A 157 -12.64 2.45 4.41
CA GLY A 157 -12.22 2.32 3.01
C GLY A 157 -11.31 1.11 2.77
N ARG A 158 -11.60 -0.03 3.41
CA ARG A 158 -10.73 -1.21 3.36
C ARG A 158 -10.46 -1.67 1.92
N MET A 159 -9.23 -2.08 1.68
CA MET A 159 -8.81 -2.65 0.40
C MET A 159 -9.43 -4.05 0.24
N THR A 160 -10.34 -4.18 -0.72
CA THR A 160 -10.88 -5.48 -1.14
C THR A 160 -10.16 -6.02 -2.37
N TYR A 161 -10.32 -7.30 -2.68
CA TYR A 161 -9.79 -7.89 -3.92
C TYR A 161 -10.23 -7.13 -5.18
N ARG A 162 -11.46 -6.57 -5.21
CA ARG A 162 -11.98 -5.85 -6.38
C ARG A 162 -11.50 -4.39 -6.40
N THR A 163 -11.55 -3.69 -5.26
CA THR A 163 -11.01 -2.33 -5.13
C THR A 163 -9.53 -2.28 -5.49
N THR A 164 -8.75 -3.25 -5.03
CA THR A 164 -7.32 -3.35 -5.38
C THR A 164 -7.10 -3.59 -6.87
N GLN A 165 -7.92 -4.41 -7.53
CA GLN A 165 -7.80 -4.58 -8.98
C GLN A 165 -8.06 -3.26 -9.71
N LEU A 166 -9.13 -2.55 -9.37
CA LEU A 166 -9.46 -1.25 -9.93
C LEU A 166 -8.30 -0.25 -9.75
N LEU A 167 -7.83 -0.07 -8.52
CA LEU A 167 -6.77 0.90 -8.22
C LEU A 167 -5.40 0.53 -8.83
N THR A 168 -5.12 -0.75 -9.00
CA THR A 168 -3.84 -1.20 -9.59
C THR A 168 -3.90 -1.32 -11.11
N GLY A 169 -5.08 -1.52 -11.70
CA GLY A 169 -5.26 -1.98 -13.08
C GLY A 169 -4.76 -3.42 -13.32
N HIS A 170 -4.51 -4.18 -12.25
CA HIS A 170 -4.08 -5.58 -12.33
C HIS A 170 -5.23 -6.47 -11.89
N GLY A 171 -5.78 -7.29 -12.77
CA GLY A 171 -7.03 -7.99 -12.48
C GLY A 171 -7.55 -8.82 -13.64
N SER A 172 -8.87 -8.95 -13.73
CA SER A 172 -9.55 -9.61 -14.85
C SER A 172 -9.65 -8.75 -16.12
N PHE A 173 -8.97 -7.61 -16.18
CA PHE A 173 -9.00 -6.70 -17.33
C PHE A 173 -8.25 -7.29 -18.53
N GLY A 174 -8.84 -7.22 -19.72
CA GLY A 174 -8.28 -7.74 -20.97
C GLY A 174 -6.86 -7.24 -21.23
N SER A 175 -6.61 -5.93 -21.14
CA SER A 175 -5.29 -5.31 -21.34
C SER A 175 -4.23 -5.87 -20.38
N TYR A 176 -4.60 -6.12 -19.12
CA TYR A 176 -3.69 -6.70 -18.14
C TYR A 176 -3.42 -8.18 -18.44
N LEU A 177 -4.46 -8.96 -18.74
CA LEU A 177 -4.33 -10.39 -19.04
C LEU A 177 -3.53 -10.63 -20.33
N TYR A 178 -3.70 -9.78 -21.33
CA TYR A 178 -2.87 -9.77 -22.55
C TYR A 178 -1.40 -9.53 -22.23
N ARG A 179 -1.09 -8.49 -21.44
CA ARG A 179 0.28 -8.15 -21.04
C ARG A 179 1.01 -9.27 -20.27
N ILE A 180 0.28 -10.11 -19.55
CA ILE A 180 0.85 -11.27 -18.83
C ILE A 180 0.70 -12.59 -19.60
N GLU A 181 0.38 -12.52 -20.90
CA GLU A 181 0.27 -13.67 -21.80
C GLU A 181 -0.75 -14.72 -21.32
N LYS A 182 -1.81 -14.25 -20.65
CA LYS A 182 -2.97 -15.07 -20.27
C LYS A 182 -4.15 -14.89 -21.21
N ARG A 183 -4.01 -14.03 -22.21
CA ARG A 183 -4.99 -13.80 -23.27
C ARG A 183 -4.26 -13.32 -24.54
N GLU A 184 -4.85 -13.57 -25.69
CA GLU A 184 -4.33 -13.17 -27.01
C GLU A 184 -4.76 -11.75 -27.42
N SER A 185 -5.67 -11.12 -26.68
CA SER A 185 -6.21 -9.78 -26.99
C SER A 185 -6.45 -8.94 -25.72
N SER A 186 -6.26 -7.63 -25.84
CA SER A 186 -6.56 -6.63 -24.82
C SER A 186 -8.03 -6.20 -24.76
N ALA A 187 -8.84 -6.58 -25.76
CA ALA A 187 -10.19 -6.08 -25.95
C ALA A 187 -11.14 -6.46 -24.81
N CYS A 188 -12.23 -5.71 -24.63
CA CYS A 188 -13.23 -6.06 -23.61
C CYS A 188 -13.94 -7.38 -23.95
N TRP A 189 -14.39 -8.08 -22.90
CA TRP A 189 -15.23 -9.27 -23.04
C TRP A 189 -16.69 -8.93 -23.36
N PHE A 190 -17.14 -7.74 -22.98
CA PHE A 190 -18.55 -7.36 -22.96
C PHE A 190 -18.90 -6.25 -23.97
N CYS A 191 -17.89 -5.52 -24.44
CA CYS A 191 -18.06 -4.48 -25.44
C CYS A 191 -16.97 -4.54 -26.50
N GLU A 192 -17.11 -3.72 -27.55
CA GLU A 192 -16.21 -3.68 -28.70
C GLU A 192 -14.95 -2.83 -28.46
N GLU A 193 -14.73 -2.35 -27.23
CA GLU A 193 -13.54 -1.56 -26.88
C GLU A 193 -12.26 -2.40 -27.00
N GLU A 194 -11.24 -1.87 -27.70
CA GLU A 194 -9.98 -2.58 -27.98
C GLU A 194 -9.07 -2.72 -26.74
N ILE A 195 -9.25 -1.84 -25.76
CA ILE A 195 -8.42 -1.80 -24.54
C ILE A 195 -9.31 -1.88 -23.30
N ASP A 196 -9.48 -3.09 -22.78
CA ASP A 196 -10.13 -3.31 -21.50
C ASP A 196 -9.15 -3.12 -20.35
N ASN A 197 -9.19 -1.94 -19.74
CA ASN A 197 -8.46 -1.59 -18.53
C ASN A 197 -9.43 -1.15 -17.42
N ALA A 198 -8.91 -0.85 -16.23
CA ALA A 198 -9.74 -0.44 -15.10
C ALA A 198 -10.55 0.84 -15.38
N ASP A 199 -9.97 1.81 -16.10
CA ASP A 199 -10.64 3.08 -16.44
C ASP A 199 -11.80 2.85 -17.41
N HIS A 200 -11.58 1.99 -18.41
CA HIS A 200 -12.64 1.52 -19.31
C HIS A 200 -13.76 0.84 -18.51
N THR A 201 -13.42 -0.15 -17.68
CA THR A 201 -14.40 -0.92 -16.91
C THR A 201 -15.26 -0.01 -16.03
N ILE A 202 -14.65 0.93 -15.31
CA ILE A 202 -15.35 1.77 -14.34
C ILE A 202 -16.04 2.98 -14.98
N GLY A 203 -15.46 3.54 -16.04
CA GLY A 203 -15.88 4.83 -16.60
C GLY A 203 -16.70 4.74 -17.89
N VAL A 204 -16.55 3.66 -18.68
CA VAL A 204 -16.99 3.65 -20.09
C VAL A 204 -17.81 2.41 -20.45
N CYS A 205 -17.43 1.23 -19.97
CA CYS A 205 -17.98 -0.04 -20.43
C CYS A 205 -19.52 -0.08 -20.34
N ARG A 206 -20.19 -0.37 -21.48
CA ARG A 206 -21.66 -0.41 -21.58
C ARG A 206 -22.32 -1.45 -20.65
N GLU A 207 -21.63 -2.55 -20.38
CA GLU A 207 -22.11 -3.62 -19.50
C GLU A 207 -22.36 -3.12 -18.08
N TRP A 208 -21.50 -2.24 -17.58
CA TRP A 208 -21.52 -1.78 -16.19
C TRP A 208 -22.26 -0.45 -16.02
N THR A 209 -23.24 -0.15 -16.89
CA THR A 209 -23.92 1.16 -16.88
C THR A 209 -24.70 1.36 -15.60
N GLU A 210 -25.51 0.38 -15.20
CA GLU A 210 -26.34 0.49 -13.99
C GLU A 210 -25.48 0.61 -12.73
N GLU A 211 -24.43 -0.21 -12.58
CA GLU A 211 -23.53 -0.14 -11.42
C GLU A 211 -22.69 1.14 -11.40
N ARG A 212 -22.28 1.63 -12.58
CA ARG A 212 -21.55 2.89 -12.71
C ARG A 212 -22.42 4.07 -12.33
N ASP A 213 -23.68 4.10 -12.75
CA ASP A 213 -24.59 5.19 -12.41
C ASP A 213 -24.92 5.17 -10.92
N ALA A 214 -25.19 4.00 -10.34
CA ALA A 214 -25.34 3.83 -8.90
C ALA A 214 -24.07 4.21 -8.10
N LEU A 215 -22.87 4.01 -8.67
CA LEU A 215 -21.62 4.48 -8.09
C LEU A 215 -21.53 6.01 -8.15
N LYS A 216 -21.82 6.61 -9.31
CA LYS A 216 -21.78 8.06 -9.51
C LYS A 216 -22.76 8.81 -8.60
N GLU A 217 -23.93 8.25 -8.34
CA GLU A 217 -24.87 8.81 -7.36
C GLU A 217 -24.27 8.92 -5.95
N LYS A 218 -23.37 7.99 -5.58
CA LYS A 218 -22.76 7.95 -4.25
C LYS A 218 -21.50 8.81 -4.14
N ILE A 219 -20.69 8.86 -5.19
CA ILE A 219 -19.32 9.42 -5.12
C ILE A 219 -19.08 10.58 -6.09
N GLY A 220 -20.11 10.96 -6.86
CA GLY A 220 -20.02 11.99 -7.89
C GLY A 220 -19.70 11.44 -9.29
N PRO A 221 -19.83 12.29 -10.32
CA PRO A 221 -19.71 11.86 -11.73
C PRO A 221 -18.27 11.57 -12.16
N ASP A 222 -17.26 12.12 -11.48
CA ASP A 222 -15.85 11.88 -11.80
C ASP A 222 -15.36 10.56 -11.19
N LEU A 223 -15.02 9.62 -12.07
CA LEU A 223 -14.48 8.29 -11.71
C LEU A 223 -12.98 8.19 -11.98
N SER A 224 -12.29 9.33 -12.12
CA SER A 224 -10.83 9.39 -12.22
C SER A 224 -10.18 8.78 -10.96
N LEU A 225 -8.94 8.30 -11.09
CA LEU A 225 -8.23 7.72 -9.94
C LEU A 225 -8.12 8.70 -8.75
N PRO A 226 -7.79 9.99 -8.91
CA PRO A 226 -7.81 10.95 -7.81
C PRO A 226 -9.19 11.07 -7.14
N ALA A 227 -10.27 11.13 -7.92
CA ALA A 227 -11.64 11.21 -7.37
C ALA A 227 -12.03 9.95 -6.60
N LEU A 228 -11.68 8.76 -7.11
CA LEU A 228 -11.88 7.50 -6.40
C LEU A 228 -11.09 7.46 -5.08
N ILE A 229 -9.86 7.97 -5.07
CA ILE A 229 -9.05 8.06 -3.85
C ILE A 229 -9.70 9.03 -2.86
N ALA A 230 -10.14 10.22 -3.29
CA ALA A 230 -10.84 11.18 -2.45
C ALA A 230 -12.11 10.58 -1.84
N SER A 231 -12.93 9.89 -2.64
CA SER A 231 -14.14 9.21 -2.15
C SER A 231 -13.83 8.16 -1.08
N ILE A 232 -12.76 7.38 -1.22
CA ILE A 232 -12.33 6.41 -0.20
C ILE A 232 -11.95 7.10 1.13
N LEU A 233 -11.45 8.35 1.06
CA LEU A 233 -11.10 9.16 2.23
C LEU A 233 -12.32 9.81 2.89
N GLU A 234 -13.36 10.13 2.12
CA GLU A 234 -14.58 10.76 2.65
C GLU A 234 -15.57 9.76 3.25
N SER A 235 -15.60 8.53 2.73
CA SER A 235 -16.59 7.54 3.15
C SER A 235 -16.34 7.03 4.58
N SER A 236 -17.11 7.46 5.57
CA SER A 236 -17.20 6.72 6.84
C SER A 236 -17.84 5.35 6.58
N GLU A 237 -17.23 4.26 7.09
CA GLU A 237 -17.91 2.95 7.11
C GLU A 237 -19.22 3.13 7.90
N THR A 238 -20.36 3.03 7.20
CA THR A 238 -21.68 2.84 7.83
C THR A 238 -21.79 1.43 8.37
#